data_AF-A0A6G0RB33-F1
#
_entry.id   AF-A0A6G0RB33-F1
#
_cell.length_a   1.000
_cell.length_b   1.000
_cell.length_c   1.000
_cell.angle_alpha   90.00
_cell.angle_beta   90.00
_cell.angle_gamma   90.00
#
_symmetry.space_group_name_H-M   'P 1'
#
loop_
_entity.id
_entity.type
_entity.pdbx_description
1 polymer ?
#
loop_
_entity_poly.entity_id
_entity_poly.type
_entity_poly.pdbx_seq_one_letter_code
_entity_poly.pdbx_strand_id
1 'polypeptide(L)'
;MMEAVIRDALAPTTNSHVLLKTRVGFLKSVADVVRNARDLTFLNRTRAVVNRVEDSENLRTQYSRWCHVIALVKAAGDAVTASSKRTYGRKIERLKASMQRNPVENRLTDEQQERYRSLADLEGVIADAMERLFVRYGFPLMPLTDTNLNELVAMSGKKLNATRFAKEMQRIALMACYTLQPALRADWSTLRLTSRLRSIPSEGNWLYFKKAGPLFSFRVVMQDFKNSRHMGMTTIEVKRDLAYVLSAWLRVLQRLQDRVEYLFIWCFRQNRLTHVASRNSLARKLPRIFGAYAGTPLTVNDMRHIHESDLQASAAYQRMTVRERDRAHAQLLHSHMTGIAYNRV
;
A
#
# COMPACT_ATOMS: atom_id res chain seq x y z
N MET A 1 7.27 21.66 -27.01
CA MET A 1 8.57 22.25 -26.61
C MET A 1 8.75 22.26 -25.09
N MET A 2 7.93 22.98 -24.31
CA MET A 2 8.06 23.04 -22.83
C MET A 2 7.95 21.69 -22.11
N GLU A 3 7.19 20.75 -22.65
CA GLU A 3 7.06 19.41 -22.06
C GLU A 3 8.40 18.66 -21.98
N ALA A 4 9.22 18.77 -23.03
CA ALA A 4 10.56 18.17 -23.08
C ALA A 4 11.50 18.86 -22.10
N VAL A 5 11.53 20.20 -22.10
CA VAL A 5 12.34 21.01 -21.16
C VAL A 5 12.05 20.65 -19.70
N ILE A 6 10.77 20.52 -19.33
CA ILE A 6 10.37 20.15 -17.96
C ILE A 6 10.76 18.70 -17.66
N ARG A 7 10.61 17.78 -18.62
CA ARG A 7 10.96 16.38 -18.46
C ARG A 7 12.46 16.21 -18.24
N ASP A 8 13.29 16.85 -19.06
CA ASP A 8 14.74 16.76 -19.01
C ASP A 8 15.30 17.33 -17.70
N ALA A 9 14.71 18.42 -17.20
CA ALA A 9 15.07 18.98 -15.90
C ALA A 9 14.73 18.03 -14.73
N LEU A 10 13.60 17.31 -14.81
CA LEU A 10 13.11 16.47 -13.71
C LEU A 10 13.64 15.04 -13.74
N ALA A 11 13.99 14.51 -14.91
CA ALA A 11 14.41 13.12 -15.08
C ALA A 11 15.61 12.72 -14.18
N PRO A 12 16.65 13.55 -13.98
CA PRO A 12 17.77 13.21 -13.10
C PRO A 12 17.40 13.03 -11.63
N THR A 13 16.27 13.59 -11.19
CA THR A 13 15.84 13.59 -9.78
C THR A 13 14.52 12.85 -9.55
N THR A 14 13.93 12.27 -10.62
CA THR A 14 12.62 11.63 -10.58
C THR A 14 12.71 10.22 -11.18
N ASN A 15 13.01 9.24 -10.34
CA ASN A 15 13.25 7.86 -10.77
C ASN A 15 11.99 7.11 -11.26
N SER A 16 10.79 7.53 -10.84
CA SER A 16 9.53 6.89 -11.28
C SER A 16 9.01 7.52 -12.58
N HIS A 17 8.86 6.71 -13.62
CA HIS A 17 8.33 7.14 -14.92
C HIS A 17 6.88 7.68 -14.82
N VAL A 18 6.05 7.09 -13.95
CA VAL A 18 4.68 7.53 -13.71
C VAL A 18 4.63 8.89 -13.00
N LEU A 19 5.49 9.10 -11.99
CA LEU A 19 5.62 10.39 -11.33
C LEU A 19 6.08 11.46 -12.31
N LEU A 20 7.11 11.14 -13.10
CA LEU A 20 7.66 12.05 -14.09
C LEU A 20 6.59 12.49 -15.09
N LYS A 21 5.85 11.53 -15.67
CA LYS A 21 4.72 11.82 -16.57
C LYS A 21 3.67 12.73 -15.92
N THR A 22 3.29 12.44 -14.66
CA THR A 22 2.28 13.22 -13.92
C THR A 22 2.77 14.65 -13.64
N ARG A 23 4.02 14.79 -13.17
CA ARG A 23 4.65 16.09 -12.89
C ARG A 23 4.74 16.93 -14.15
N VAL A 24 5.27 16.35 -15.22
CA VAL A 24 5.42 16.99 -16.52
C VAL A 24 4.07 17.48 -17.04
N GLY A 25 3.03 16.63 -17.01
CA GLY A 25 1.69 17.02 -17.44
C GLY A 25 1.11 18.20 -16.67
N PHE A 26 1.21 18.18 -15.33
CA PHE A 26 0.74 19.31 -14.52
C PHE A 26 1.55 20.59 -14.75
N LEU A 27 2.89 20.51 -14.73
CA LEU A 27 3.77 21.67 -14.85
C LEU A 27 3.72 22.29 -16.25
N LYS A 28 3.49 21.48 -17.30
CA LYS A 28 3.15 21.99 -18.63
C LYS A 28 1.90 22.85 -18.58
N SER A 29 0.84 22.41 -17.90
CA SER A 29 -0.37 23.23 -17.76
C SER A 29 -0.14 24.53 -16.97
N VAL A 30 0.92 24.62 -16.15
CA VAL A 30 1.33 25.88 -15.51
C VAL A 30 2.07 26.78 -16.51
N ALA A 31 2.97 26.20 -17.30
CA ALA A 31 3.67 26.92 -18.36
C ALA A 31 2.70 27.45 -19.43
N ASP A 32 1.67 26.70 -19.80
CA ASP A 32 0.67 27.10 -20.80
C ASP A 32 -0.12 28.35 -20.39
N VAL A 33 -0.32 28.56 -19.08
CA VAL A 33 -0.96 29.79 -18.54
C VAL A 33 0.00 30.99 -18.60
N VAL A 34 1.31 30.75 -18.67
CA VAL A 34 2.32 31.79 -18.85
C VAL A 34 2.58 31.97 -20.36
N ARG A 35 1.90 32.93 -20.97
CA ARG A 35 2.07 33.27 -22.40
C ARG A 35 3.56 33.31 -22.78
N ASN A 36 3.93 32.58 -23.83
CA ASN A 36 5.30 32.48 -24.36
C ASN A 36 6.35 31.85 -23.42
N ALA A 37 5.98 30.93 -22.53
CA ALA A 37 6.97 30.14 -21.79
C ALA A 37 7.87 29.33 -22.77
N ARG A 38 9.16 29.66 -22.80
CA ARG A 38 10.18 29.00 -23.65
C ARG A 38 11.21 28.20 -22.85
N ASP A 39 11.39 28.54 -21.59
CA ASP A 39 12.31 27.92 -20.65
C ASP A 39 11.72 27.92 -19.23
N LEU A 40 12.48 27.44 -18.25
CA LEU A 40 12.05 27.33 -16.85
C LEU A 40 11.88 28.68 -16.13
N THR A 41 12.20 29.82 -16.76
CA THR A 41 12.01 31.15 -16.16
C THR A 41 10.53 31.52 -16.02
N PHE A 42 9.61 30.79 -16.66
CA PHE A 42 8.16 30.94 -16.44
C PHE A 42 7.79 30.79 -14.95
N LEU A 43 8.61 30.05 -14.18
CA LEU A 43 8.47 29.93 -12.73
C LEU A 43 8.70 31.25 -11.97
N ASN A 44 9.20 32.30 -12.60
CA ASN A 44 9.27 33.64 -12.00
C ASN A 44 7.96 34.42 -12.15
N ARG A 45 7.00 33.95 -12.95
CA ARG A 45 5.64 34.52 -13.05
C ARG A 45 4.77 34.01 -11.90
N THR A 46 5.17 34.38 -10.67
CA THR A 46 4.62 33.87 -9.41
C THR A 46 3.09 33.91 -9.33
N ARG A 47 2.46 34.99 -9.80
CA ARG A 47 0.99 35.10 -9.82
C ARG A 47 0.32 34.02 -10.68
N ALA A 48 0.85 33.76 -11.87
CA ALA A 48 0.30 32.73 -12.76
C ALA A 48 0.50 31.32 -12.18
N VAL A 49 1.68 31.06 -11.62
CA VAL A 49 1.98 29.78 -10.96
C VAL A 49 1.05 29.55 -9.77
N VAL A 50 0.91 30.54 -8.88
CA VAL A 50 0.04 30.47 -7.70
C VAL A 50 -1.41 30.22 -8.12
N ASN A 51 -1.94 31.02 -9.04
CA ASN A 51 -3.33 30.88 -9.49
C ASN A 51 -3.60 29.49 -10.06
N ARG A 52 -2.67 28.94 -10.86
CA ARG A 52 -2.84 27.62 -11.45
C ARG A 52 -2.72 26.48 -10.44
N VAL A 53 -1.88 26.63 -9.43
CA VAL A 53 -1.72 25.63 -8.37
C VAL A 53 -2.92 25.63 -7.42
N GLU A 54 -3.41 26.82 -7.08
CA GLU A 54 -4.47 27.08 -6.11
C GLU A 54 -5.88 27.13 -6.72
N ASP A 55 -6.05 26.81 -8.01
CA ASP A 55 -7.37 26.76 -8.70
C ASP A 55 -8.33 25.67 -8.19
N SER A 56 -7.88 24.82 -7.27
CA SER A 56 -8.66 23.75 -6.64
C SER A 56 -8.95 24.13 -5.19
N GLU A 57 -10.21 24.07 -4.77
CA GLU A 57 -10.60 24.28 -3.36
C GLU A 57 -10.03 23.21 -2.41
N ASN A 58 -9.66 22.03 -2.94
CA ASN A 58 -9.08 20.96 -2.15
C ASN A 58 -7.61 21.24 -1.77
N LEU A 59 -7.35 21.46 -0.47
CA LEU A 59 -6.01 21.76 0.07
C LEU A 59 -4.97 20.65 -0.19
N ARG A 60 -5.35 19.36 -0.24
CA ARG A 60 -4.40 18.27 -0.55
C ARG A 60 -4.00 18.29 -2.01
N THR A 61 -4.93 18.59 -2.91
CA THR A 61 -4.65 18.79 -4.33
C THR A 61 -3.70 19.96 -4.53
N GLN A 62 -3.95 21.10 -3.87
CA GLN A 62 -3.02 22.23 -3.87
C GLN A 62 -1.63 21.82 -3.35
N TYR A 63 -1.57 21.05 -2.27
CA TYR A 63 -0.29 20.62 -1.67
C TYR A 63 0.51 19.72 -2.62
N SER A 64 -0.15 18.74 -3.24
CA SER A 64 0.48 17.87 -4.25
C SER A 64 1.04 18.67 -5.42
N ARG A 65 0.29 19.66 -5.91
CA ARG A 65 0.71 20.54 -7.00
C ARG A 65 1.87 21.44 -6.61
N TRP A 66 1.84 22.01 -5.40
CA TRP A 66 2.98 22.75 -4.84
C TRP A 66 4.24 21.88 -4.73
N CYS A 67 4.11 20.60 -4.34
CA CYS A 67 5.24 19.66 -4.37
C CYS A 67 5.83 19.48 -5.78
N HIS A 68 5.01 19.50 -6.84
CA HIS A 68 5.49 19.45 -8.23
C HIS A 68 6.26 20.73 -8.60
N VAL A 69 5.72 21.90 -8.24
CA VAL A 69 6.39 23.19 -8.48
C VAL A 69 7.72 23.26 -7.75
N ILE A 70 7.77 22.90 -6.46
CA ILE A 70 9.01 22.90 -5.67
C ILE A 70 10.06 21.96 -6.26
N ALA A 71 9.66 20.79 -6.76
CA ALA A 71 10.59 19.89 -7.42
C ALA A 71 11.21 20.51 -8.68
N LEU A 72 10.40 21.14 -9.53
CA LEU A 72 10.92 21.82 -10.73
C LEU A 72 11.76 23.05 -10.37
N VAL A 73 11.39 23.82 -9.35
CA VAL A 73 12.16 24.97 -8.85
C VAL A 73 13.55 24.55 -8.37
N LYS A 74 13.66 23.38 -7.72
CA LYS A 74 14.96 22.82 -7.32
C LYS A 74 15.79 22.41 -8.54
N ALA A 75 15.17 21.72 -9.51
CA ALA A 75 15.84 21.29 -10.73
C ALA A 75 16.26 22.46 -11.63
N ALA A 76 15.48 23.54 -11.66
CA ALA A 76 15.72 24.72 -12.47
C ALA A 76 16.89 25.59 -11.98
N GLY A 77 17.41 25.35 -10.77
CA GLY A 77 18.56 26.07 -10.23
C GLY A 77 18.38 27.58 -10.27
N ASP A 78 19.29 28.27 -10.97
CA ASP A 78 19.35 29.74 -11.03
C ASP A 78 18.36 30.38 -12.00
N ALA A 79 17.70 29.59 -12.85
CA ALA A 79 16.61 30.10 -13.70
C ALA A 79 15.43 30.64 -12.87
N VAL A 80 15.33 30.27 -11.58
CA VAL A 80 14.32 30.75 -10.64
C VAL A 80 14.93 31.69 -9.60
N THR A 81 14.42 32.92 -9.57
CA THR A 81 14.84 33.96 -8.64
C THR A 81 14.64 33.57 -7.18
N ALA A 82 15.53 34.06 -6.30
CA ALA A 82 15.43 33.84 -4.86
C ALA A 82 14.09 34.36 -4.27
N SER A 83 13.52 35.43 -4.84
CA SER A 83 12.20 35.93 -4.46
C SER A 83 11.08 34.92 -4.75
N SER A 84 11.10 34.30 -5.93
CA SER A 84 10.12 33.27 -6.32
C SER A 84 10.28 32.01 -5.47
N LYS A 85 11.52 31.54 -5.25
CA LYS A 85 11.85 30.42 -4.35
C LYS A 85 11.26 30.64 -2.95
N ARG A 86 11.47 31.83 -2.35
CA ARG A 86 10.92 32.18 -1.02
C ARG A 86 9.40 32.26 -1.02
N THR A 87 8.79 32.77 -2.08
CA THR A 87 7.33 32.85 -2.21
C THR A 87 6.70 31.46 -2.20
N TYR A 88 7.22 30.54 -3.02
CA TYR A 88 6.71 29.16 -3.07
C TYR A 88 6.97 28.39 -1.77
N GLY A 89 8.15 28.59 -1.16
CA GLY A 89 8.46 28.05 0.18
C GLY A 89 7.45 28.50 1.24
N ARG A 90 7.13 29.80 1.31
CA ARG A 90 6.11 30.30 2.25
C ARG A 90 4.72 29.75 1.97
N LYS A 91 4.33 29.62 0.70
CA LYS A 91 3.03 29.06 0.30
C LYS A 91 2.87 27.61 0.76
N ILE A 92 3.88 26.77 0.50
CA ILE A 92 3.80 25.36 0.92
C ILE A 92 3.80 25.20 2.45
N GLU A 93 4.55 26.03 3.20
CA GLU A 93 4.52 26.00 4.67
C GLU A 93 3.18 26.48 5.23
N ARG A 94 2.59 27.55 4.69
CA ARG A 94 1.24 27.99 5.07
C ARG A 94 0.21 26.90 4.80
N LEU A 95 0.29 26.26 3.65
CA LEU A 95 -0.63 25.19 3.30
C LEU A 95 -0.50 23.99 4.23
N LYS A 96 0.73 23.61 4.63
CA LYS A 96 0.95 22.58 5.67
C LYS A 96 0.27 22.98 6.98
N ALA A 97 0.43 24.22 7.42
CA ALA A 97 -0.20 24.72 8.64
C ALA A 97 -1.74 24.73 8.54
N SER A 98 -2.31 25.15 7.40
CA SER A 98 -3.76 25.10 7.15
C SER A 98 -4.29 23.66 7.15
N MET A 99 -3.57 22.72 6.55
CA MET A 99 -3.91 21.30 6.58
C MET A 99 -3.78 20.67 7.98
N GLN A 100 -2.95 21.24 8.87
CA GLN A 100 -2.89 20.85 10.29
C GLN A 100 -4.08 21.39 11.09
N ARG A 101 -4.58 22.58 10.75
CA ARG A 101 -5.71 23.21 11.44
C ARG A 101 -7.06 22.62 11.02
N ASN A 102 -7.21 22.32 9.73
CA ASN A 102 -8.34 21.62 9.14
C ASN A 102 -7.90 20.19 8.72
N PRO A 103 -7.64 19.28 9.67
CA PRO A 103 -7.54 17.89 9.31
C PRO A 103 -8.86 17.50 8.65
N VAL A 104 -8.78 16.75 7.56
CA VAL A 104 -9.96 16.08 6.99
C VAL A 104 -10.65 15.37 8.15
N GLU A 105 -11.96 15.47 8.25
CA GLU A 105 -12.76 14.56 9.07
C GLU A 105 -12.59 13.14 8.49
N ASN A 106 -11.44 12.53 8.71
CA ASN A 106 -11.27 11.08 8.59
C ASN A 106 -11.65 10.43 9.93
N ARG A 107 -12.61 11.04 10.64
CA ARG A 107 -13.31 10.39 11.73
C ARG A 107 -13.94 9.13 11.16
N LEU A 108 -13.89 8.04 11.91
CA LEU A 108 -14.72 6.89 11.61
C LEU A 108 -16.16 7.40 11.52
N THR A 109 -16.86 7.14 10.41
CA THR A 109 -18.31 7.36 10.38
C THR A 109 -18.96 6.48 11.45
N ASP A 110 -20.19 6.80 11.87
CA ASP A 110 -20.91 5.99 12.88
C ASP A 110 -20.95 4.50 12.47
N GLU A 111 -21.25 4.22 11.19
CA GLU A 111 -21.18 2.87 10.62
C GLU A 111 -19.78 2.21 10.72
N GLN A 112 -18.70 2.97 10.66
CA GLN A 112 -17.34 2.45 10.80
C GLN A 112 -16.97 2.22 12.27
N GLN A 113 -17.51 3.04 13.20
CA GLN A 113 -17.36 2.82 14.63
C GLN A 113 -18.09 1.55 15.09
N GLU A 114 -19.33 1.34 14.65
CA GLU A 114 -20.11 0.13 14.96
C GLU A 114 -19.42 -1.16 14.47
N ARG A 115 -18.75 -1.07 13.32
CA ARG A 115 -17.99 -2.19 12.73
C ARG A 115 -16.60 -2.36 13.31
N TYR A 116 -16.13 -1.44 14.15
CA TYR A 116 -14.76 -1.46 14.67
C TYR A 116 -14.48 -2.77 15.41
N ARG A 117 -13.27 -3.28 15.20
CA ARG A 117 -12.69 -4.42 15.89
C ARG A 117 -11.24 -4.07 16.19
N SER A 118 -10.74 -4.44 17.36
CA SER A 118 -9.33 -4.21 17.68
C SER A 118 -8.43 -5.11 16.82
N LEU A 119 -7.17 -4.72 16.61
CA LEU A 119 -6.22 -5.60 15.94
C LEU A 119 -6.06 -6.93 16.70
N ALA A 120 -5.94 -6.88 18.02
CA ALA A 120 -5.80 -8.07 18.85
C ALA A 120 -6.96 -9.08 18.66
N ASP A 121 -8.21 -8.59 18.59
CA ASP A 121 -9.36 -9.46 18.33
C ASP A 121 -9.26 -10.13 16.95
N LEU A 122 -8.90 -9.35 15.93
CA LEU A 122 -8.77 -9.86 14.56
C LEU A 122 -7.59 -10.84 14.41
N GLU A 123 -6.51 -10.64 15.16
CA GLU A 123 -5.40 -11.59 15.26
C GLU A 123 -5.85 -12.92 15.88
N GLY A 124 -6.64 -12.85 16.96
CA GLY A 124 -7.26 -14.02 17.57
C GLY A 124 -8.18 -14.79 16.60
N VAL A 125 -8.99 -14.07 15.81
CA VAL A 125 -9.84 -14.66 14.76
C VAL A 125 -9.01 -15.40 13.70
N ILE A 126 -7.84 -14.86 13.31
CA ILE A 126 -6.94 -15.53 12.35
C ILE A 126 -6.35 -16.81 12.96
N ALA A 127 -5.88 -16.75 14.21
CA ALA A 127 -5.29 -17.88 14.90
C ALA A 127 -6.32 -19.03 15.05
N ASP A 128 -7.53 -18.71 15.51
CA ASP A 128 -8.63 -19.67 15.64
C ASP A 128 -9.06 -20.25 14.28
N ALA A 129 -9.14 -19.42 13.24
CA ALA A 129 -9.49 -19.89 11.89
C ALA A 129 -8.42 -20.84 11.32
N MET A 130 -7.13 -20.55 11.53
CA MET A 130 -6.02 -21.44 11.19
C MET A 130 -6.14 -22.76 11.94
N GLU A 131 -6.32 -22.71 13.26
CA GLU A 131 -6.43 -23.91 14.09
C GLU A 131 -7.59 -24.80 13.66
N ARG A 132 -8.79 -24.24 13.54
CA ARG A 132 -9.97 -24.99 13.09
C ARG A 132 -9.79 -25.60 11.69
N LEU A 133 -9.09 -24.93 10.78
CA LEU A 133 -8.82 -25.48 9.46
C LEU A 133 -7.87 -26.68 9.55
N PHE A 134 -6.77 -26.54 10.27
CA PHE A 134 -5.73 -27.57 10.34
C PHE A 134 -6.18 -28.80 11.13
N VAL A 135 -6.80 -28.59 12.30
CA VAL A 135 -7.38 -29.67 13.11
C VAL A 135 -8.42 -30.47 12.32
N ARG A 136 -9.30 -29.78 11.57
CA ARG A 136 -10.33 -30.43 10.75
C ARG A 136 -9.76 -31.33 9.65
N TYR A 137 -8.55 -31.03 9.17
CA TYR A 137 -7.85 -31.84 8.16
C TYR A 137 -6.80 -32.79 8.76
N GLY A 138 -6.66 -32.83 10.10
CA GLY A 138 -5.69 -33.69 10.78
C GLY A 138 -4.23 -33.26 10.58
N PHE A 139 -3.97 -31.99 10.26
CA PHE A 139 -2.62 -31.49 10.05
C PHE A 139 -2.05 -30.80 11.29
N PRO A 140 -0.72 -30.86 11.50
CA PRO A 140 -0.08 -30.07 12.54
C PRO A 140 -0.23 -28.59 12.24
N LEU A 141 -0.48 -27.78 13.27
CA LEU A 141 -0.75 -26.33 13.12
C LEU A 141 0.27 -25.62 12.22
N MET A 142 1.56 -26.01 12.27
CA MET A 142 2.58 -25.79 11.24
C MET A 142 3.98 -26.19 11.75
N PRO A 143 5.00 -26.32 10.87
CA PRO A 143 4.96 -26.15 9.41
C PRO A 143 4.31 -27.36 8.71
N LEU A 144 3.55 -27.13 7.64
CA LEU A 144 3.08 -28.21 6.76
C LEU A 144 4.29 -28.90 6.11
N THR A 145 4.41 -30.22 6.25
CA THR A 145 5.47 -31.01 5.61
C THR A 145 5.07 -31.47 4.20
N ASP A 146 6.02 -32.02 3.43
CA ASP A 146 5.68 -32.58 2.12
C ASP A 146 4.76 -33.81 2.24
N THR A 147 4.86 -34.56 3.35
CA THR A 147 3.92 -35.64 3.69
C THR A 147 2.50 -35.09 3.85
N ASN A 148 2.32 -34.03 4.64
CA ASN A 148 0.99 -33.43 4.82
C ASN A 148 0.42 -32.89 3.49
N LEU A 149 1.28 -32.34 2.64
CA LEU A 149 0.87 -31.86 1.31
C LEU A 149 0.48 -33.01 0.36
N ASN A 150 1.18 -34.14 0.42
CA ASN A 150 0.82 -35.34 -0.33
C ASN A 150 -0.54 -35.90 0.13
N GLU A 151 -0.73 -35.99 1.45
CA GLU A 151 -2.00 -36.40 2.06
C GLU A 151 -3.14 -35.48 1.59
N LEU A 152 -2.92 -34.16 1.63
CA LEU A 152 -3.93 -33.19 1.19
C LEU A 152 -4.36 -33.40 -0.26
N VAL A 153 -3.41 -33.61 -1.19
CA VAL A 153 -3.72 -33.80 -2.61
C VAL A 153 -4.39 -35.16 -2.86
N ALA A 154 -4.09 -36.17 -2.05
CA ALA A 154 -4.74 -37.48 -2.12
C ALA A 154 -6.21 -37.45 -1.63
N MET A 155 -6.61 -36.43 -0.84
CA MET A 155 -7.99 -36.32 -0.35
C MET A 155 -8.99 -35.99 -1.47
N SER A 156 -9.90 -36.93 -1.74
CA SER A 156 -10.95 -36.83 -2.77
C SER A 156 -12.38 -36.76 -2.18
N GLY A 157 -12.52 -36.47 -0.89
CA GLY A 157 -13.81 -36.46 -0.19
C GLY A 157 -14.73 -35.29 -0.56
N LYS A 158 -16.05 -35.52 -0.47
CA LYS A 158 -17.06 -34.46 -0.62
C LYS A 158 -16.94 -33.37 0.46
N LYS A 159 -16.56 -33.75 1.69
CA LYS A 159 -16.45 -32.83 2.84
C LYS A 159 -15.04 -32.22 2.97
N LEU A 160 -14.01 -33.04 2.82
CA LEU A 160 -12.59 -32.67 2.94
C LEU A 160 -11.87 -33.00 1.63
N ASN A 161 -11.23 -31.99 1.04
CA ASN A 161 -10.37 -32.13 -0.14
C ASN A 161 -9.46 -30.92 -0.30
N ALA A 162 -8.42 -31.06 -1.12
CA ALA A 162 -7.43 -30.02 -1.37
C ALA A 162 -8.04 -28.68 -1.83
N THR A 163 -9.08 -28.73 -2.67
CA THR A 163 -9.73 -27.52 -3.18
C THR A 163 -10.42 -26.73 -2.07
N ARG A 164 -11.12 -27.41 -1.16
CA ARG A 164 -11.80 -26.76 -0.02
C ARG A 164 -10.78 -26.19 0.96
N PHE A 165 -9.75 -26.97 1.31
CA PHE A 165 -8.65 -26.51 2.14
C PHE A 165 -8.01 -25.24 1.57
N ALA A 166 -7.62 -25.27 0.30
CA ALA A 166 -6.96 -24.14 -0.35
C ALA A 166 -7.87 -22.90 -0.48
N LYS A 167 -9.18 -23.08 -0.70
CA LYS A 167 -10.14 -21.97 -0.65
C LYS A 167 -10.19 -21.30 0.72
N GLU A 168 -10.23 -22.10 1.79
CA GLU A 168 -10.30 -21.61 3.17
C GLU A 168 -8.97 -20.96 3.58
N MET A 169 -7.85 -21.63 3.30
CA MET A 169 -6.49 -21.13 3.54
C MET A 169 -6.23 -19.80 2.82
N GLN A 170 -6.64 -19.67 1.54
CA GLN A 170 -6.50 -18.41 0.81
C GLN A 170 -7.28 -17.27 1.48
N ARG A 171 -8.48 -17.54 2.03
CA ARG A 171 -9.29 -16.52 2.71
C ARG A 171 -8.63 -16.07 4.01
N ILE A 172 -8.14 -17.02 4.79
CA ILE A 172 -7.41 -16.75 6.05
C ILE A 172 -6.14 -15.96 5.76
N ALA A 173 -5.34 -16.39 4.78
CA ALA A 173 -4.12 -15.67 4.38
C ALA A 173 -4.40 -14.26 3.85
N LEU A 174 -5.50 -14.06 3.11
CA LEU A 174 -5.94 -12.73 2.69
C LEU A 174 -6.33 -11.85 3.87
N MET A 175 -7.08 -12.38 4.84
CA MET A 175 -7.43 -11.65 6.06
C MET A 175 -6.16 -11.25 6.84
N ALA A 176 -5.25 -12.21 7.02
CA ALA A 176 -3.95 -12.01 7.68
C ALA A 176 -3.12 -10.90 7.02
N CYS A 177 -3.11 -10.80 5.69
CA CYS A 177 -2.42 -9.72 4.97
C CYS A 177 -2.86 -8.30 5.34
N TYR A 178 -4.10 -8.11 5.78
CA TYR A 178 -4.63 -6.79 6.17
C TYR A 178 -4.69 -6.58 7.67
N THR A 179 -4.65 -7.66 8.47
CA THR A 179 -4.62 -7.58 9.93
C THR A 179 -3.18 -7.55 10.46
N LEU A 180 -2.34 -8.52 10.08
CA LEU A 180 -1.00 -8.70 10.66
C LEU A 180 0.06 -7.76 10.07
N GLN A 181 -0.25 -7.12 8.96
CA GLN A 181 0.59 -6.11 8.33
C GLN A 181 -0.25 -4.87 8.08
N PRO A 182 0.30 -3.66 8.26
CA PRO A 182 -0.33 -2.43 7.80
C PRO A 182 -0.88 -2.58 6.38
N ALA A 183 -2.16 -2.24 6.23
CA ALA A 183 -2.91 -2.48 5.02
C ALA A 183 -2.29 -1.77 3.80
N LEU A 184 -1.60 -2.55 2.96
CA LEU A 184 -1.24 -2.15 1.60
C LEU A 184 -2.53 -1.80 0.85
N ARG A 185 -2.53 -0.74 0.04
CA ARG A 185 -3.73 -0.24 -0.64
C ARG A 185 -4.21 -1.23 -1.72
N ALA A 186 -4.93 -2.28 -1.33
CA ALA A 186 -5.46 -3.37 -2.16
C ALA A 186 -4.43 -4.13 -3.03
N ASP A 187 -3.14 -3.93 -2.81
CA ASP A 187 -2.09 -4.34 -3.75
C ASP A 187 -1.67 -5.81 -3.62
N TRP A 188 -2.01 -6.50 -2.52
CA TRP A 188 -1.66 -7.90 -2.29
C TRP A 188 -2.06 -8.84 -3.45
N SER A 189 -3.15 -8.52 -4.14
CA SER A 189 -3.62 -9.27 -5.31
C SER A 189 -2.76 -9.13 -6.56
N THR A 190 -2.03 -8.02 -6.67
CA THR A 190 -1.26 -7.66 -7.87
C THR A 190 0.22 -7.90 -7.71
N LEU A 191 0.68 -8.30 -6.51
CA LEU A 191 2.08 -8.60 -6.27
C LEU A 191 2.50 -9.86 -7.00
N ARG A 192 3.47 -9.73 -7.92
CA ARG A 192 4.10 -10.87 -8.58
C ARG A 192 5.10 -11.53 -7.64
N LEU A 193 5.05 -12.85 -7.53
CA LEU A 193 5.98 -13.62 -6.71
C LEU A 193 7.33 -13.76 -7.40
N THR A 194 8.41 -13.68 -6.61
CA THR A 194 9.77 -13.94 -7.09
C THR A 194 10.66 -14.45 -5.97
N SER A 195 11.53 -15.41 -6.29
CA SER A 195 12.60 -15.86 -5.38
C SER A 195 13.95 -15.19 -5.68
N ARG A 196 14.01 -14.30 -6.68
CA ARG A 196 15.24 -13.69 -7.17
C ARG A 196 15.25 -12.19 -6.92
N LEU A 197 15.74 -11.78 -5.74
CA LEU A 197 15.75 -10.37 -5.32
C LEU A 197 16.53 -9.45 -6.27
N ARG A 198 17.69 -9.90 -6.77
CA ARG A 198 18.58 -9.09 -7.63
C ARG A 198 18.07 -8.94 -9.07
N SER A 199 17.08 -9.73 -9.49
CA SER A 199 16.54 -9.71 -10.85
C SER A 199 15.09 -9.24 -10.89
N ILE A 200 14.65 -8.49 -9.87
CA ILE A 200 13.31 -7.90 -9.86
C ILE A 200 13.30 -6.76 -10.89
N PRO A 201 12.42 -6.81 -11.91
CA PRO A 201 12.25 -5.71 -12.86
C PRO A 201 11.95 -4.38 -12.17
N SER A 202 12.37 -3.28 -12.78
CA SER A 202 12.11 -1.92 -12.31
C SER A 202 10.64 -1.49 -12.41
N GLU A 203 9.78 -2.34 -12.98
CA GLU A 203 8.35 -2.08 -13.12
C GLU A 203 7.51 -3.01 -12.24
N GLY A 204 6.41 -2.47 -11.71
CA GLY A 204 5.42 -3.21 -10.95
C GLY A 204 5.77 -3.45 -9.48
N ASN A 205 4.89 -4.16 -8.78
CA ASN A 205 5.07 -4.50 -7.38
C ASN A 205 5.24 -6.02 -7.24
N TRP A 206 6.16 -6.41 -6.38
CA TRP A 206 6.62 -7.78 -6.24
C TRP A 206 6.55 -8.23 -4.80
N LEU A 207 6.31 -9.52 -4.61
CA LEU A 207 6.47 -10.21 -3.35
C LEU A 207 7.68 -11.13 -3.48
N TYR A 208 8.80 -10.68 -2.94
CA TYR A 208 9.99 -11.51 -2.83
C TYR A 208 9.82 -12.51 -1.70
N PHE A 209 10.25 -13.75 -1.92
CA PHE A 209 10.31 -14.76 -0.88
C PHE A 209 11.62 -15.56 -0.93
N LYS A 210 12.10 -16.00 0.23
CA LYS A 210 13.28 -16.88 0.35
C LYS A 210 13.04 -17.91 1.43
N LYS A 211 13.47 -19.16 1.18
CA LYS A 211 13.43 -20.21 2.20
C LYS A 211 14.31 -19.82 3.39
N ALA A 212 13.76 -19.93 4.59
CA ALA A 212 14.38 -19.59 5.87
C ALA A 212 14.05 -20.72 6.87
N GLY A 213 14.82 -21.81 6.81
CA GLY A 213 14.51 -23.04 7.54
C GLY A 213 13.21 -23.69 7.05
N PRO A 214 12.25 -24.01 7.94
CA PRO A 214 10.97 -24.61 7.55
C PRO A 214 9.95 -23.62 6.98
N LEU A 215 10.21 -22.31 7.08
CA LEU A 215 9.34 -21.24 6.63
C LEU A 215 9.97 -20.46 5.47
N PHE A 216 9.23 -19.49 4.94
CA PHE A 216 9.75 -18.47 4.04
C PHE A 216 9.83 -17.13 4.76
N SER A 217 10.86 -16.35 4.44
CA SER A 217 10.85 -14.90 4.68
C SER A 217 10.25 -14.20 3.47
N PHE A 218 9.55 -13.09 3.69
CA PHE A 218 8.88 -12.34 2.64
C PHE A 218 9.22 -10.85 2.70
N ARG A 219 9.35 -10.23 1.52
CA ARG A 219 9.51 -8.78 1.35
C ARG A 219 8.60 -8.29 0.25
N VAL A 220 7.83 -7.25 0.54
CA VAL A 220 7.07 -6.53 -0.49
C VAL A 220 8.03 -5.52 -1.11
N VAL A 221 8.28 -5.65 -2.41
CA VAL A 221 9.13 -4.74 -3.19
C VAL A 221 8.23 -3.95 -4.13
N MET A 222 7.98 -2.68 -3.79
CA MET A 222 7.14 -1.80 -4.59
C MET A 222 8.03 -0.87 -5.41
N GLN A 223 8.07 -1.02 -6.73
CA GLN A 223 8.93 -0.18 -7.56
C GLN A 223 8.35 1.23 -7.73
N ASP A 224 7.02 1.37 -7.80
CA ASP A 224 6.30 2.63 -8.02
C ASP A 224 5.40 3.00 -6.82
N PHE A 225 5.93 2.92 -5.60
CA PHE A 225 5.14 3.32 -4.43
C PHE A 225 4.94 4.84 -4.36
N LYS A 226 3.68 5.29 -4.23
CA LYS A 226 3.30 6.71 -4.16
C LYS A 226 2.93 7.13 -2.74
N ASN A 227 3.68 8.06 -2.15
CA ASN A 227 3.21 8.87 -1.02
C ASN A 227 3.34 10.38 -1.32
N SER A 228 2.83 11.23 -0.42
CA SER A 228 2.74 12.69 -0.62
C SER A 228 4.09 13.41 -0.72
N ARG A 229 5.21 12.74 -0.40
CA ARG A 229 6.57 13.33 -0.41
C ARG A 229 7.59 12.55 -1.25
N HIS A 230 7.39 11.27 -1.49
CA HIS A 230 8.30 10.37 -2.20
C HIS A 230 7.53 9.48 -3.18
N MET A 231 8.12 9.27 -4.36
CA MET A 231 7.83 8.10 -5.19
C MET A 231 9.15 7.41 -5.52
N GLY A 232 9.22 6.09 -5.29
CA GLY A 232 10.41 5.29 -5.58
C GLY A 232 10.33 3.90 -4.98
N MET A 233 11.36 3.09 -5.24
CA MET A 233 11.45 1.73 -4.75
C MET A 233 11.35 1.71 -3.23
N THR A 234 10.36 0.98 -2.71
CA THR A 234 10.15 0.78 -1.28
C THR A 234 10.11 -0.72 -1.01
N THR A 235 10.95 -1.17 -0.09
CA THR A 235 10.94 -2.55 0.39
C THR A 235 10.36 -2.59 1.80
N ILE A 236 9.35 -3.42 2.00
CA ILE A 236 8.72 -3.66 3.30
C ILE A 236 8.99 -5.10 3.69
N GLU A 237 9.63 -5.31 4.84
CA GLU A 237 9.72 -6.63 5.45
C GLU A 237 8.33 -7.05 5.94
N VAL A 238 7.93 -8.26 5.60
CA VAL A 238 6.68 -8.85 6.10
C VAL A 238 6.90 -9.28 7.55
N LYS A 239 5.99 -8.87 8.46
CA LYS A 239 6.06 -9.27 9.88
C LYS A 239 6.07 -10.80 10.01
N ARG A 240 6.73 -11.29 11.07
CA ARG A 240 6.96 -12.73 11.31
C ARG A 240 5.65 -13.55 11.30
N ASP A 241 4.62 -13.06 11.96
CA ASP A 241 3.35 -13.81 12.09
C ASP A 241 2.61 -13.87 10.75
N LEU A 242 2.69 -12.81 9.95
CA LEU A 242 2.18 -12.87 8.57
C LEU A 242 3.03 -13.82 7.72
N ALA A 243 4.36 -13.78 7.83
CA ALA A 243 5.25 -14.67 7.10
C ALA A 243 4.97 -16.15 7.41
N TYR A 244 4.57 -16.46 8.64
CA TYR A 244 4.09 -17.78 9.03
C TYR A 244 2.85 -18.20 8.21
N VAL A 245 1.77 -17.42 8.25
CA VAL A 245 0.53 -17.71 7.50
C VAL A 245 0.80 -17.81 5.99
N LEU A 246 1.59 -16.88 5.44
CA LEU A 246 1.94 -16.88 4.01
C LEU A 246 2.80 -18.09 3.62
N SER A 247 3.64 -18.60 4.53
CA SER A 247 4.45 -19.79 4.27
C SER A 247 3.58 -21.03 4.09
N ALA A 248 2.60 -21.26 4.97
CA ALA A 248 1.64 -22.35 4.82
C ALA A 248 0.90 -22.24 3.48
N TRP A 249 0.39 -21.04 3.18
CA TRP A 249 -0.38 -20.81 1.97
C TRP A 249 0.45 -21.02 0.70
N LEU A 250 1.68 -20.49 0.65
CA LEU A 250 2.56 -20.66 -0.51
C LEU A 250 2.90 -22.14 -0.75
N ARG A 251 3.14 -22.93 0.30
CA ARG A 251 3.39 -24.37 0.15
C ARG A 251 2.20 -25.11 -0.44
N VAL A 252 0.99 -24.82 0.05
CA VAL A 252 -0.25 -25.40 -0.49
C VAL A 252 -0.42 -25.01 -1.95
N LEU A 253 -0.20 -23.74 -2.28
CA LEU A 253 -0.37 -23.23 -3.63
C LEU A 253 0.65 -23.84 -4.62
N GLN A 254 1.93 -23.93 -4.23
CA GLN A 254 2.98 -24.59 -5.02
C GLN A 254 2.73 -26.08 -5.21
N ARG A 255 2.04 -26.73 -4.27
CA ARG A 255 1.64 -28.13 -4.41
C ARG A 255 0.50 -28.31 -5.41
N LEU A 256 -0.41 -27.33 -5.51
CA LEU A 256 -1.58 -27.40 -6.38
C LEU A 256 -1.35 -26.81 -7.77
N GLN A 257 -0.28 -26.03 -7.97
CA GLN A 257 0.06 -25.35 -9.21
C GLN A 257 1.56 -25.36 -9.45
N ASP A 258 1.96 -25.89 -10.61
CA ASP A 258 3.36 -26.00 -11.01
C ASP A 258 4.05 -24.63 -11.11
N ARG A 259 3.33 -23.61 -11.60
CA ARG A 259 3.85 -22.25 -11.75
C ARG A 259 2.99 -21.25 -11.01
N VAL A 260 3.52 -20.78 -9.89
CA VAL A 260 2.87 -19.77 -9.05
C VAL A 260 3.46 -18.39 -9.33
N GLU A 261 2.75 -17.57 -10.11
CA GLU A 261 3.16 -16.19 -10.40
C GLU A 261 2.58 -15.17 -9.41
N TYR A 262 1.43 -15.46 -8.81
CA TYR A 262 0.73 -14.58 -7.87
C TYR A 262 0.30 -15.36 -6.63
N LEU A 263 0.34 -14.72 -5.46
CA LEU A 263 -0.02 -15.41 -4.22
C LEU A 263 -1.54 -15.56 -4.06
N PHE A 264 -2.35 -14.65 -4.60
CA PHE A 264 -3.77 -14.55 -4.27
C PHE A 264 -4.69 -14.47 -5.49
N ILE A 265 -6.00 -14.47 -5.22
CA ILE A 265 -7.12 -14.47 -6.18
C ILE A 265 -7.11 -15.66 -7.15
N TRP A 266 -6.75 -16.82 -6.63
CA TRP A 266 -7.00 -18.08 -7.30
C TRP A 266 -8.49 -18.43 -7.19
N CYS A 267 -9.12 -18.64 -8.34
CA CYS A 267 -10.43 -19.27 -8.45
C CYS A 267 -10.23 -20.76 -8.64
N PHE A 268 -10.91 -21.56 -7.84
CA PHE A 268 -10.84 -23.01 -7.93
C PHE A 268 -12.15 -23.51 -8.53
N ARG A 269 -12.09 -23.92 -9.79
CA ARG A 269 -13.21 -24.52 -10.55
C ARG A 269 -12.77 -25.88 -11.05
N GLN A 270 -13.57 -26.92 -10.83
CA GLN A 270 -13.46 -28.24 -11.47
C GLN A 270 -12.02 -28.67 -11.82
N ASN A 271 -11.21 -28.97 -10.80
CA ASN A 271 -9.82 -29.44 -10.92
C ASN A 271 -8.82 -28.47 -11.57
N ARG A 272 -9.18 -27.20 -11.78
CA ARG A 272 -8.29 -26.18 -12.32
C ARG A 272 -8.28 -24.94 -11.43
N LEU A 273 -7.08 -24.46 -11.12
CA LEU A 273 -6.87 -23.16 -10.51
C LEU A 273 -6.64 -22.12 -11.60
N THR A 274 -7.40 -21.04 -11.56
CA THR A 274 -7.23 -19.91 -12.47
C THR A 274 -7.01 -18.64 -11.68
N HIS A 275 -5.93 -17.91 -11.96
CA HIS A 275 -5.67 -16.62 -11.37
C HIS A 275 -6.62 -15.55 -11.94
N VAL A 276 -7.17 -14.68 -11.08
CA VAL A 276 -8.02 -13.55 -11.48
C VAL A 276 -7.31 -12.26 -11.09
N ALA A 277 -6.54 -11.69 -12.03
CA ALA A 277 -5.76 -10.47 -11.83
C ALA A 277 -6.64 -9.20 -11.84
N SER A 278 -7.37 -8.92 -10.76
CA SER A 278 -8.14 -7.67 -10.64
C SER A 278 -8.19 -7.12 -9.22
N ARG A 279 -7.70 -5.88 -9.04
CA ARG A 279 -7.77 -5.13 -7.78
C ARG A 279 -9.21 -5.02 -7.26
N ASN A 280 -10.15 -4.75 -8.17
CA ASN A 280 -11.58 -4.63 -7.84
C ASN A 280 -12.18 -5.97 -7.38
N SER A 281 -11.59 -7.10 -7.78
CA SER A 281 -12.01 -8.41 -7.30
C SER A 281 -11.57 -8.67 -5.86
N LEU A 282 -10.39 -8.20 -5.43
CA LEU A 282 -9.97 -8.33 -4.03
C LEU A 282 -10.77 -7.39 -3.12
N ALA A 283 -10.91 -6.13 -3.52
CA ALA A 283 -11.66 -5.13 -2.74
C ALA A 283 -13.10 -5.58 -2.44
N ARG A 284 -13.76 -6.27 -3.38
CA ARG A 284 -15.11 -6.83 -3.17
C ARG A 284 -15.13 -8.13 -2.36
N LYS A 285 -14.03 -8.89 -2.34
CA LYS A 285 -13.93 -10.15 -1.60
C LYS A 285 -13.64 -9.94 -0.11
N LEU A 286 -12.83 -8.93 0.23
CA LEU A 286 -12.38 -8.70 1.61
C LEU A 286 -13.53 -8.53 2.61
N PRO A 287 -14.54 -7.67 2.37
CA PRO A 287 -15.65 -7.52 3.31
C PRO A 287 -16.43 -8.83 3.52
N ARG A 288 -16.55 -9.66 2.50
CA ARG A 288 -17.20 -10.97 2.62
C ARG A 288 -16.36 -11.96 3.44
N ILE A 289 -15.04 -11.89 3.33
CA ILE A 289 -14.13 -12.71 4.14
C ILE A 289 -14.23 -12.28 5.59
N PHE A 290 -14.06 -10.99 5.89
CA PHE A 290 -14.17 -10.48 7.25
C PHE A 290 -15.56 -10.73 7.84
N GLY A 291 -16.64 -10.56 7.06
CA GLY A 291 -17.99 -10.88 7.53
C GLY A 291 -18.15 -12.37 7.90
N ALA A 292 -17.51 -13.28 7.17
CA ALA A 292 -17.60 -14.71 7.44
C ALA A 292 -16.77 -15.18 8.66
N TYR A 293 -15.65 -14.52 8.96
CA TYR A 293 -14.74 -14.94 10.05
C TYR A 293 -14.84 -14.05 11.29
N ALA A 294 -14.92 -12.73 11.13
CA ALA A 294 -14.94 -11.75 12.21
C ALA A 294 -16.36 -11.22 12.52
N GLY A 295 -17.39 -11.69 11.79
CA GLY A 295 -18.78 -11.27 11.97
C GLY A 295 -19.08 -9.84 11.51
N THR A 296 -18.12 -9.12 10.94
CA THR A 296 -18.28 -7.74 10.46
C THR A 296 -17.62 -7.56 9.08
N PRO A 297 -18.28 -6.89 8.11
CA PRO A 297 -17.74 -6.73 6.77
C PRO A 297 -16.73 -5.58 6.69
N LEU A 298 -15.47 -5.84 7.04
CA LEU A 298 -14.38 -4.85 6.99
C LEU A 298 -13.79 -4.67 5.59
N THR A 299 -13.63 -3.41 5.18
CA THR A 299 -12.97 -3.00 3.93
C THR A 299 -11.47 -2.74 4.13
N VAL A 300 -10.74 -2.58 3.03
CA VAL A 300 -9.33 -2.13 3.08
C VAL A 300 -9.19 -0.79 3.80
N ASN A 301 -10.18 0.10 3.67
CA ASN A 301 -10.13 1.39 4.33
C ASN A 301 -10.32 1.23 5.84
N ASP A 302 -11.30 0.44 6.27
CA ASP A 302 -11.54 0.18 7.70
C ASP A 302 -10.29 -0.41 8.37
N MET A 303 -9.62 -1.36 7.71
CA MET A 303 -8.36 -1.91 8.22
C MET A 303 -7.25 -0.85 8.32
N ARG A 304 -7.19 0.13 7.41
CA ARG A 304 -6.23 1.25 7.53
C ARG A 304 -6.53 2.11 8.75
N HIS A 305 -7.81 2.39 9.02
CA HIS A 305 -8.20 3.11 10.22
C HIS A 305 -7.88 2.31 11.49
N ILE A 306 -8.18 1.01 11.53
CA ILE A 306 -7.88 0.15 12.68
C ILE A 306 -6.37 0.13 12.99
N HIS A 307 -5.51 -0.04 11.99
CA HIS A 307 -4.05 0.03 12.16
C HIS A 307 -3.57 1.40 12.66
N GLU A 308 -4.19 2.46 12.15
CA GLU A 308 -3.86 3.84 12.54
C GLU A 308 -4.26 4.12 13.99
N SER A 309 -5.48 3.75 14.38
CA SER A 309 -5.99 3.90 15.73
C SER A 309 -5.16 3.09 16.73
N ASP A 310 -4.81 1.85 16.41
CA ASP A 310 -3.96 1.01 17.25
C ASP A 310 -2.56 1.61 17.47
N LEU A 311 -1.91 2.04 16.37
CA LEU A 311 -0.60 2.68 16.46
C LEU A 311 -0.64 3.90 17.38
N GLN A 312 -1.63 4.77 17.20
CA GLN A 312 -1.75 6.01 17.97
C GLN A 312 -2.17 5.78 19.42
N ALA A 313 -2.98 4.77 19.71
CA ALA A 313 -3.38 4.40 21.07
C ALA A 313 -2.21 3.82 21.88
N SER A 314 -1.17 3.31 21.22
CA SER A 314 -0.03 2.69 21.92
C SER A 314 0.75 3.68 22.80
N ALA A 315 1.06 3.25 24.03
CA ALA A 315 1.87 4.04 24.96
C ALA A 315 3.27 4.37 24.42
N ALA A 316 3.82 3.47 23.59
CA ALA A 316 5.09 3.69 22.90
C ALA A 316 5.00 4.87 21.94
N TYR A 317 3.93 4.96 21.13
CA TYR A 317 3.72 6.06 20.17
C TYR A 317 3.60 7.43 20.87
N GLN A 318 2.96 7.47 22.04
CA GLN A 318 2.85 8.70 22.82
C GLN A 318 4.21 9.23 23.28
N ARG A 319 5.19 8.34 23.50
CA ARG A 319 6.56 8.69 23.90
C ARG A 319 7.51 8.95 22.73
N MET A 320 7.09 8.67 21.49
CA MET A 320 7.92 8.89 20.30
C MET A 320 8.10 10.37 19.98
N THR A 321 9.31 10.72 19.52
CA THR A 321 9.60 12.01 18.89
C THR A 321 8.85 12.17 17.56
N VAL A 322 8.74 13.41 17.06
CA VAL A 322 8.09 13.68 15.75
C VAL A 322 8.73 12.87 14.62
N ARG A 323 10.06 12.71 14.64
CA ARG A 323 10.79 11.93 13.62
C ARG A 323 10.48 10.43 13.70
N GLU A 324 10.30 9.89 14.90
CA GLU A 324 9.93 8.49 15.11
C GLU A 324 8.49 8.23 14.72
N ARG A 325 7.57 9.15 15.04
CA ARG A 325 6.19 9.11 14.55
C ARG A 325 6.15 9.16 13.03
N ASP A 326 6.91 10.05 12.39
CA ASP A 326 7.04 10.09 10.93
C ASP A 326 7.50 8.75 10.34
N ARG A 327 8.43 8.04 11.00
CA ARG A 327 8.88 6.70 10.59
C ARG A 327 7.81 5.64 10.78
N ALA A 328 7.10 5.65 11.91
CA ALA A 328 6.01 4.72 12.19
C ALA A 328 4.87 4.87 11.17
N HIS A 329 4.49 6.12 10.86
CA HIS A 329 3.50 6.42 9.82
C HIS A 329 3.95 6.05 8.42
N ALA A 330 5.24 6.18 8.13
CA ALA A 330 5.79 5.72 6.86
C ALA A 330 5.63 4.20 6.68
N GLN A 331 5.66 3.40 7.76
CA GLN A 331 5.37 1.96 7.70
C GLN A 331 3.89 1.66 7.43
N LEU A 332 2.98 2.56 7.84
CA LEU A 332 1.57 2.54 7.44
C LEU A 332 1.34 3.06 6.00
N LEU A 333 2.43 3.39 5.28
CA LEU A 333 2.38 3.90 3.91
C LEU A 333 1.64 5.24 3.80
N HIS A 334 1.68 6.03 4.88
CA HIS A 334 1.13 7.37 4.99
C HIS A 334 2.17 8.37 5.50
N SER A 335 1.88 9.67 5.36
CA SER A 335 2.61 10.69 6.13
C SER A 335 1.97 10.82 7.53
N HIS A 336 2.72 11.13 8.58
CA HIS A 336 2.18 11.48 9.91
C HIS A 336 1.05 12.53 9.87
N MET A 337 1.15 13.50 8.95
CA MET A 337 0.09 14.47 8.64
C MET A 337 -1.26 13.86 8.19
N THR A 338 -1.21 12.70 7.55
CA THR A 338 -2.40 11.93 7.16
C THR A 338 -2.86 11.06 8.33
N GLY A 339 -1.93 10.58 9.16
CA GLY A 339 -2.21 9.87 10.41
C GLY A 339 -3.01 10.70 11.42
N ILE A 340 -2.57 11.94 11.68
CA ILE A 340 -3.27 12.89 12.57
C ILE A 340 -4.71 13.17 12.13
N ALA A 341 -5.00 13.09 10.82
CA ALA A 341 -6.35 13.35 10.32
C ALA A 341 -7.36 12.25 10.69
N TYR A 342 -6.91 11.03 10.99
CA TYR A 342 -7.79 9.90 11.29
C TYR A 342 -8.40 9.92 12.70
N ASN A 343 -7.94 10.78 13.61
CA ASN A 343 -8.15 10.56 15.04
C ASN A 343 -8.45 11.82 15.87
N ARG A 344 -8.89 12.93 15.27
CA ARG A 344 -9.50 13.99 16.09
C ARG A 344 -10.89 13.55 16.52
N VAL A 345 -10.97 12.76 17.60
CA VAL A 345 -12.17 12.64 18.43
C VAL A 345 -12.54 14.01 18.97
#